data_AF-A0A5K1GKF8-F1
#
_entry.id   AF-A0A5K1GKF8-F1
#
_cell.length_a   1.000
_cell.length_b   1.000
_cell.length_c   1.000
_cell.angle_alpha   90.00
_cell.angle_beta   90.00
_cell.angle_gamma   90.00
#
_symmetry.space_group_name_H-M   'P 1'
#
loop_
_entity.id
_entity.type
_entity.pdbx_description
1 polymer ?
#
loop_
_entity_poly.entity_id
_entity_poly.type
_entity_poly.pdbx_seq_one_letter_code
_entity_poly.pdbx_strand_id
1 'polypeptide(L)' 'NALLQFDKVVKAKEQVVAGTLYHLTIEAADGGQKHLYEAKVWVKPWMNFKELQEFKPVTVSAFTSSDLGVKQ' A
#
# COMPACT_ATOMS: atom_id res chain seq x y z
N ASN A 1 0.36 15.47 10.54
CA ASN A 1 0.95 15.43 9.19
C ASN A 1 2.35 14.86 9.31
N ALA A 2 2.60 13.70 8.72
CA ALA A 2 3.94 13.14 8.59
C ALA A 2 4.56 13.62 7.26
N LEU A 3 5.88 13.81 7.24
CA LEU A 3 6.62 14.19 6.02
C LEU A 3 7.17 12.93 5.36
N LEU A 4 6.33 12.28 4.56
CA LEU A 4 6.74 11.09 3.82
C LEU A 4 7.55 11.48 2.58
N GLN A 5 8.73 10.89 2.44
CA GLN A 5 9.55 10.99 1.25
C GLN A 5 9.42 9.69 0.45
N PHE A 6 8.79 9.76 -0.73
CA PHE A 6 8.67 8.61 -1.62
C PHE A 6 10.05 8.14 -2.10
N ASP A 7 10.27 6.82 -2.10
CA ASP A 7 11.47 6.20 -2.63
C ASP A 7 11.16 5.42 -3.92
N LYS A 8 10.32 4.37 -3.82
CA LYS A 8 9.96 3.53 -4.97
C LYS A 8 8.62 2.82 -4.81
N VAL A 9 8.07 2.34 -5.93
CA VAL A 9 6.98 1.38 -5.94
C VAL A 9 7.55 -0.04 -5.85
N VAL A 10 7.08 -0.81 -4.88
CA VAL A 10 7.49 -2.22 -4.66
C VAL A 10 6.54 -3.16 -5.39
N LYS A 11 5.24 -2.82 -5.44
CA LYS A 11 4.22 -3.63 -6.08
C LYS A 11 3.12 -2.74 -6.63
N ALA A 12 2.61 -3.10 -7.80
CA ALA A 12 1.44 -2.47 -8.37
C ALA A 12 0.49 -3.57 -8.88
N LYS A 13 -0.79 -3.40 -8.61
CA LYS A 13 -1.87 -4.18 -9.22
C LYS A 13 -2.94 -3.22 -9.73
N GLU A 14 -3.55 -3.60 -10.83
CA GLU A 14 -4.65 -2.85 -11.44
C GLU A 14 -5.93 -3.65 -11.32
N GLN A 15 -7.01 -2.97 -10.97
CA GLN A 15 -8.35 -3.55 -10.93
C GLN A 15 -9.32 -2.63 -11.67
N VAL A 16 -10.02 -3.17 -12.66
CA VAL A 16 -11.01 -2.41 -13.44
C VAL A 16 -12.35 -2.39 -12.69
N VAL A 17 -12.79 -1.21 -12.26
CA VAL A 17 -14.02 -0.99 -11.47
C VAL A 17 -14.64 0.36 -11.82
N ALA A 18 -15.40 0.43 -12.93
CA ALA A 18 -15.94 1.70 -13.47
C ALA A 18 -14.87 2.82 -13.47
N GLY A 19 -13.66 2.45 -13.89
CA GLY A 19 -12.40 3.19 -13.73
C GLY A 19 -11.28 2.19 -13.51
N THR A 20 -10.13 2.65 -13.05
CA THR A 20 -9.03 1.79 -12.61
C THR A 20 -8.72 2.08 -11.15
N LEU A 21 -8.81 1.05 -10.30
CA LEU A 21 -8.34 1.09 -8.93
C LEU A 21 -6.93 0.50 -8.88
N TYR A 22 -5.96 1.35 -8.59
CA TYR A 22 -4.56 0.97 -8.43
C TYR A 22 -4.31 0.59 -6.98
N HIS A 23 -3.83 -0.64 -6.78
CA HIS A 23 -3.38 -1.13 -5.49
C HIS A 23 -1.85 -1.10 -5.51
N LEU A 24 -1.28 -0.13 -4.81
CA LEU A 24 0.15 0.14 -4.80
C LEU A 24 0.73 -0.22 -3.44
N THR A 25 1.86 -0.92 -3.43
CA THR A 25 2.74 -1.00 -2.27
C THR A 25 3.95 -0.13 -2.56
N ILE A 26 4.17 0.91 -1.76
CA ILE A 26 5.26 1.88 -1.93
C ILE A 26 6.20 1.83 -0.74
N GLU A 27 7.46 2.11 -1.00
CA GLU A 27 8.47 2.38 0.01
C GLU A 27 8.60 3.91 0.16
N ALA A 28 8.47 4.40 1.39
CA ALA A 28 8.62 5.81 1.71
C ALA A 28 9.36 5.98 3.05
N ALA A 29 10.15 7.03 3.17
CA ALA A 29 10.83 7.38 4.40
C ALA A 29 10.00 8.34 5.26
N ASP A 30 9.84 8.03 6.54
CA ASP A 30 9.29 8.91 7.57
C ASP A 30 10.39 9.21 8.58
N GLY A 31 10.80 10.48 8.70
CA GLY A 31 11.92 10.86 9.57
C GLY A 31 13.25 10.15 9.24
N GLY A 32 13.47 9.80 7.98
CA GLY A 32 14.67 9.09 7.52
C GLY A 32 14.62 7.56 7.66
N GLN A 33 13.56 7.02 8.28
CA GLN A 33 13.34 5.58 8.38
C GLN A 33 12.42 5.10 7.27
N LYS A 34 12.85 4.08 6.52
CA LYS A 34 12.08 3.52 5.40
C LYS A 34 10.99 2.58 5.90
N HIS A 35 9.77 2.79 5.42
CA HIS A 35 8.60 1.97 5.70
C HIS A 35 7.86 1.64 4.41
N LEU A 36 7.12 0.52 4.45
CA LEU A 36 6.22 0.14 3.37
C LEU A 36 4.81 0.63 3.67
N TYR A 37 4.12 1.11 2.64
CA TYR A 37 2.74 1.57 2.70
C TYR A 37 1.92 0.93 1.59
N GLU A 38 0.68 0.58 1.90
CA GLU A 38 -0.34 0.22 0.92
C GLU A 38 -1.22 1.43 0.63
N ALA A 39 -1.36 1.74 -0.65
CA ALA A 39 -2.23 2.78 -1.17
C ALA A 39 -3.22 2.21 -2.17
N LYS A 40 -4.49 2.61 -2.05
CA LYS A 40 -5.53 2.36 -3.05
C LYS A 40 -5.92 3.67 -3.71
N VAL A 41 -5.71 3.80 -5.00
CA VAL A 41 -5.99 5.03 -5.75
C VAL A 41 -7.00 4.73 -6.84
N TRP A 42 -8.16 5.36 -6.80
CA TRP A 42 -9.19 5.20 -7.82
C TRP A 42 -9.09 6.32 -8.86
N VAL A 43 -8.95 5.93 -10.13
CA VAL A 43 -8.77 6.84 -11.25
C VAL A 43 -9.89 6.62 -12.26
N LYS A 44 -10.54 7.71 -12.67
CA LYS A 44 -11.49 7.72 -13.80
C LYS A 44 -11.02 8.77 -14.79
N PRO A 45 -10.23 8.40 -15.82
CA PRO A 45 -9.60 9.34 -16.74
C PRO A 45 -10.60 10.26 -17.44
N TRP A 46 -11.78 9.74 -17.81
CA TRP A 46 -12.82 10.49 -18.50
C TRP A 46 -13.49 11.57 -17.64
N MET A 47 -13.30 11.54 -16.31
CA MET A 47 -13.79 12.57 -15.38
C MET A 47 -12.66 13.46 -14.83
N ASN A 48 -11.41 13.25 -15.25
CA ASN A 48 -10.22 13.82 -14.60
C ASN A 48 -10.18 13.53 -13.08
N PHE A 49 -10.75 12.40 -12.66
CA PHE A 49 -10.92 12.07 -11.25
C PHE A 49 -9.79 11.16 -10.77
N LYS A 50 -9.21 11.51 -9.63
CA LYS A 50 -8.23 10.69 -8.88
C LYS A 50 -8.50 10.87 -7.40
N GLU A 51 -8.74 9.78 -6.68
CA GLU A 51 -9.01 9.80 -5.24
C GLU A 51 -8.22 8.69 -4.53
N LEU A 52 -7.61 9.05 -3.40
CA LEU A 52 -6.96 8.11 -2.50
C LEU A 52 -8.02 7.47 -1.61
N GLN A 53 -8.35 6.21 -1.88
CA GLN A 53 -9.35 5.45 -1.13
C GLN A 53 -8.79 4.97 0.22
N GLU A 54 -7.52 4.56 0.25
CA GLU A 54 -6.87 4.02 1.44
C GLU A 54 -5.39 4.32 1.40
N PHE A 55 -4.79 4.64 2.56
CA PHE A 55 -3.35 4.76 2.75
C PHE A 55 -2.99 4.29 4.14
N LYS A 56 -2.22 3.19 4.24
CA LYS A 56 -1.85 2.59 5.53
C LYS A 56 -0.45 1.99 5.50
N PRO A 57 0.27 1.97 6.64
CA PRO A 57 1.51 1.23 6.73
C PRO A 57 1.25 -0.27 6.56
N VAL A 58 2.19 -0.96 5.91
CA VAL A 58 2.22 -2.42 5.87
C VAL A 58 2.79 -2.90 7.20
N THR A 59 1.91 -3.29 8.13
CA THR A 59 2.36 -3.93 9.37
C THR A 59 2.87 -5.33 9.04
N VAL A 60 4.15 -5.58 9.27
CA VAL A 60 4.75 -6.92 9.18
C VAL A 60 4.33 -7.73 10.42
N SER A 61 3.02 -7.97 10.59
CA SER A 61 2.44 -8.58 11.79
C SER A 61 1.68 -9.87 11.50
N ALA A 62 2.00 -10.57 10.41
CA ALA A 62 1.41 -11.88 10.09
C ALA A 62 2.43 -13.04 10.07
N PHE A 63 3.69 -12.78 10.42
CA PHE A 63 4.67 -13.84 10.71
C PHE A 63 5.32 -13.60 12.07
N THR A 64 4.50 -13.40 13.11
CA THR A 64 4.97 -13.81 14.43
C THR A 64 5.03 -15.33 14.43
N SER A 65 6.10 -15.87 15.00
CA SER A 65 6.49 -17.29 15.14
C SER A 65 5.46 -18.22 15.84
N SER A 66 4.18 -17.88 15.83
CA SER A 66 3.11 -18.54 16.57
C SER A 66 2.33 -19.61 15.78
N ASP A 67 2.60 -19.81 14.49
CA ASP A 67 1.84 -20.77 13.66
C ASP A 67 2.57 -22.09 13.34
N LEU A 68 3.61 -22.43 14.12
CA LEU A 68 4.15 -23.80 14.16
C LEU A 68 3.34 -24.61 15.18
N GLY A 69 2.07 -24.83 14.88
CA GLY A 69 1.26 -25.85 15.56
C GLY A 69 1.76 -27.24 15.20
N VAL A 70 2.84 -27.69 15.83
CA VAL A 70 3.24 -29.10 15.89
C VAL A 70 2.10 -29.87 16.56
N LYS A 71 1.36 -30.67 15.79
CA LYS A 71 0.54 -31.74 16.36
C LYS A 71 1.43 -32.99 16.48
N GLN A 72 1.56 -33.42 17.73
CA GLN A 72 2.16 -34.68 18.16
C GLN A 72 1.29 -35.88 17.71
#